data_AF-A0A2Z3YSZ1-F1
#
_entry.id   AF-A0A2Z3YSZ1-F1
#
_cell.length_a   1.000
_cell.length_b   1.000
_cell.length_c   1.000
_cell.angle_alpha   90.00
_cell.angle_beta   90.00
_cell.angle_gamma   90.00
#
_symmetry.space_group_name_H-M   'P 1'
#
loop_
_entity.id
_entity.type
_entity.pdbx_description
1 polymer ?
#
loop_
_entity_poly.entity_id
_entity_poly.type
_entity_poly.pdbx_seq_one_letter_code
_entity_poly.pdbx_strand_id
1 'polypeptide(L)'
;MPQDPTQRDLTAAELQGARNRLTLSPELVRRVAVLGGYDAHDAFSDKLTDVVDVTDLIELLVTAQLGETEPGRTAARQVESERARRILERIATGQTLTRQSVHDNLPSETVVLFRMGPPRLWGYAVRQRTPRNAGNALPARVPADPTGTWASPEEAWLGWHITDASDLDELATVVPGVLHDNDLNRRLRLGMSLSDGPDQVWSSARGHWSIKPETTYIVPSRYGWCPYVFRIPDGGWRGDEFEGHRTRYMAERGYWIDVDNGRLVEMGEPDPDNSWLPRMSVSDEAPTETDMAVAGLLTDRVLRLGAAGKNPVIRLRQRGRRLF
;
A
#
# COMPACT_ATOMS: atom_id res chain seq x y z
N MET A 1 -46.05 6.74 -5.18
CA MET A 1 -45.90 5.86 -6.37
C MET A 1 -44.42 5.55 -6.53
N PRO A 2 -44.01 4.28 -6.70
CA PRO A 2 -42.62 3.97 -7.01
C PRO A 2 -42.31 4.48 -8.42
N GLN A 3 -41.22 5.26 -8.56
CA GLN A 3 -40.78 5.79 -9.84
C GLN A 3 -40.35 4.65 -10.78
N ASP A 4 -40.69 4.78 -12.06
CA ASP A 4 -40.27 3.87 -13.12
C ASP A 4 -38.73 3.77 -13.16
N PRO A 5 -38.13 2.59 -12.91
CA PRO A 5 -36.68 2.41 -12.88
C PRO A 5 -36.00 2.64 -14.25
N THR A 6 -36.77 2.75 -15.34
CA THR A 6 -36.25 3.05 -16.69
C THR A 6 -36.16 4.56 -16.99
N GLN A 7 -36.73 5.42 -16.15
CA GLN A 7 -36.70 6.88 -16.30
C GLN A 7 -35.70 7.59 -15.36
N ARG A 8 -34.92 6.83 -14.58
CA ARG A 8 -33.94 7.38 -13.65
C ARG A 8 -32.54 7.23 -14.23
N ASP A 9 -31.84 8.34 -14.42
CA ASP A 9 -30.41 8.32 -14.73
C ASP A 9 -29.65 7.60 -13.59
N LEU A 10 -28.96 6.51 -13.94
CA LEU A 10 -28.10 5.75 -13.02
C LEU A 10 -27.00 6.66 -12.47
N THR A 11 -26.64 6.55 -11.19
CA THR A 11 -25.49 7.30 -10.63
C THR A 11 -24.15 6.55 -10.86
N ALA A 12 -23.01 7.25 -10.80
CA ALA A 12 -21.68 6.67 -11.10
C ALA A 12 -21.36 5.48 -10.18
N ALA A 13 -21.78 5.64 -8.93
CA ALA A 13 -21.73 4.65 -7.87
C ALA A 13 -22.48 3.37 -8.25
N GLU A 14 -23.68 3.48 -8.85
CA GLU A 14 -24.51 2.32 -9.23
C GLU A 14 -23.89 1.53 -10.40
N LEU A 15 -23.31 2.23 -11.37
CA LEU A 15 -22.68 1.62 -12.54
C LEU A 15 -21.34 0.93 -12.18
N GLN A 16 -20.60 1.48 -11.23
CA GLN A 16 -19.37 0.89 -10.70
C GLN A 16 -19.66 -0.32 -9.78
N GLY A 17 -20.77 -0.26 -9.02
CA GLY A 17 -21.27 -1.39 -8.21
C GLY A 17 -21.53 -2.67 -9.02
N ALA A 18 -22.01 -2.53 -10.26
CA ALA A 18 -22.24 -3.66 -11.18
C ALA A 18 -20.95 -4.33 -11.71
N ARG A 19 -19.77 -3.72 -11.49
CA ARG A 19 -18.46 -4.19 -11.99
C ARG A 19 -17.50 -4.66 -10.90
N ASN A 20 -17.91 -4.62 -9.63
CA ASN A 20 -17.08 -5.05 -8.51
C ASN A 20 -17.11 -6.57 -8.30
N ARG A 21 -16.03 -7.11 -7.71
CA ARG A 21 -15.91 -8.54 -7.34
C ARG A 21 -16.85 -8.95 -6.19
N LEU A 22 -17.36 -7.98 -5.44
CA LEU A 22 -18.41 -8.15 -4.44
C LEU A 22 -19.72 -7.65 -5.06
N THR A 23 -20.74 -8.51 -5.10
CA THR A 23 -22.08 -8.13 -5.56
C THR A 23 -22.76 -7.27 -4.49
N LEU A 24 -22.51 -5.97 -4.52
CA LEU A 24 -23.16 -5.01 -3.63
C LEU A 24 -24.40 -4.42 -4.29
N SER A 25 -25.46 -4.20 -3.51
CA SER A 25 -26.66 -3.55 -4.02
C SER A 25 -26.36 -2.09 -4.42
N PRO A 26 -26.99 -1.56 -5.49
CA PRO A 26 -26.83 -0.15 -5.89
C PRO A 26 -27.09 0.86 -4.77
N GLU A 27 -28.00 0.54 -3.84
CA GLU A 27 -28.28 1.38 -2.67
C GLU A 27 -27.12 1.40 -1.66
N LEU A 28 -26.46 0.26 -1.44
CA LEU A 28 -25.29 0.19 -0.56
C LEU A 28 -24.12 0.98 -1.15
N VAL A 29 -23.90 0.89 -2.46
CA VAL A 29 -22.84 1.66 -3.12
C VAL A 29 -23.12 3.17 -3.08
N ARG A 30 -24.39 3.59 -3.21
CA ARG A 30 -24.79 4.98 -2.99
C ARG A 30 -24.51 5.44 -1.56
N ARG A 31 -24.86 4.66 -0.54
CA ARG A 31 -24.57 5.00 0.87
C ARG A 31 -23.07 5.11 1.13
N VAL A 32 -22.28 4.19 0.59
CA VAL A 32 -20.81 4.22 0.66
C VAL A 32 -20.25 5.48 -0.03
N ALA A 33 -20.75 5.84 -1.22
CA ALA A 33 -20.33 7.04 -1.93
C ALA A 33 -20.68 8.33 -1.17
N VAL A 34 -21.86 8.42 -0.55
CA VAL A 34 -22.25 9.55 0.33
C VAL A 34 -21.29 9.66 1.52
N LEU A 35 -20.96 8.55 2.18
CA LEU A 35 -19.99 8.54 3.29
C LEU A 35 -18.59 8.98 2.85
N GLY A 36 -18.23 8.76 1.59
CA GLY A 36 -17.00 9.26 0.98
C GLY A 36 -17.08 10.71 0.48
N GLY A 37 -18.21 11.41 0.61
CA GLY A 37 -18.39 12.76 0.08
C GLY A 37 -18.49 12.83 -1.45
N TYR A 38 -18.93 11.75 -2.09
CA TYR A 38 -19.04 11.62 -3.55
C TYR A 38 -20.48 11.68 -4.06
N ASP A 39 -21.42 12.14 -3.25
CA ASP A 39 -22.86 12.19 -3.55
C ASP A 39 -23.24 13.21 -4.65
N ALA A 40 -22.40 14.21 -4.87
CA ALA A 40 -22.61 15.27 -5.86
C ALA A 40 -22.12 14.93 -7.29
N HIS A 41 -21.50 13.76 -7.52
CA HIS A 41 -20.93 13.41 -8.83
C HIS A 41 -21.91 12.66 -9.74
N ASP A 42 -22.08 13.17 -10.96
CA ASP A 42 -22.93 12.61 -12.01
C ASP A 42 -22.26 11.40 -12.72
N ALA A 43 -23.02 10.36 -13.05
CA ALA A 43 -22.48 9.11 -13.62
C ALA A 43 -21.93 9.18 -15.03
N PHE A 44 -22.46 10.11 -15.82
CA PHE A 44 -22.28 10.18 -17.25
C PHE A 44 -21.48 11.43 -17.65
N SER A 45 -21.38 12.43 -16.77
CA SER A 45 -20.48 13.58 -16.95
C SER A 45 -19.23 13.54 -16.07
N ASP A 46 -19.28 12.99 -14.85
CA ASP A 46 -18.14 12.90 -13.95
C ASP A 46 -17.65 11.45 -13.80
N LYS A 47 -16.37 11.21 -14.13
CA LYS A 47 -15.75 9.91 -13.88
C LYS A 47 -15.41 9.79 -12.40
N LEU A 48 -16.32 9.26 -11.59
CA LEU A 48 -16.07 8.91 -10.17
C LEU A 48 -14.80 8.05 -10.01
N THR A 49 -14.55 7.21 -11.01
CA THR A 49 -13.32 6.41 -11.17
C THR A 49 -12.04 7.22 -11.28
N ASP A 50 -12.09 8.53 -11.42
CA ASP A 50 -10.91 9.39 -11.50
C ASP A 50 -10.54 9.96 -10.12
N VAL A 51 -11.45 9.86 -9.14
CA VAL A 51 -11.30 10.48 -7.83
C VAL A 51 -11.03 9.46 -6.72
N VAL A 52 -11.85 8.40 -6.59
CA VAL A 52 -11.63 7.33 -5.60
C VAL A 52 -12.09 5.95 -6.10
N ASP A 53 -11.42 4.90 -5.63
CA ASP A 53 -11.81 3.51 -5.86
C ASP A 53 -12.85 3.08 -4.82
N VAL A 54 -14.04 2.68 -5.29
CA VAL A 54 -15.13 2.20 -4.42
C VAL A 54 -14.69 1.01 -3.57
N THR A 55 -13.80 0.16 -4.07
CA THR A 55 -13.26 -0.99 -3.32
C THR A 55 -12.42 -0.51 -2.13
N ASP A 56 -11.52 0.45 -2.36
CA ASP A 56 -10.70 1.07 -1.31
C ASP A 56 -11.59 1.70 -0.24
N LEU A 57 -12.68 2.37 -0.63
CA LEU A 57 -13.60 3.00 0.30
C LEU A 57 -14.40 1.97 1.12
N ILE A 58 -14.83 0.86 0.52
CA ILE A 58 -15.49 -0.24 1.24
C ILE A 58 -14.52 -0.88 2.24
N GLU A 59 -13.30 -1.22 1.80
CA GLU A 59 -12.28 -1.79 2.68
C GLU A 59 -11.96 -0.84 3.83
N LEU A 60 -11.85 0.46 3.56
CA LEU A 60 -11.61 1.49 4.58
C LEU A 60 -12.79 1.60 5.58
N LEU A 61 -14.05 1.57 5.11
CA LEU A 61 -15.24 1.57 5.96
C LEU A 61 -15.32 0.32 6.85
N VAL A 62 -15.03 -0.85 6.29
CA VAL A 62 -14.95 -2.10 7.06
C VAL A 62 -13.84 -2.00 8.11
N THR A 63 -12.64 -1.58 7.71
CA THR A 63 -11.48 -1.41 8.62
C THR A 63 -11.79 -0.46 9.77
N ALA A 64 -12.52 0.63 9.50
CA ALA A 64 -12.94 1.58 10.52
C ALA A 64 -13.85 0.94 11.59
N GLN A 65 -14.68 -0.05 11.20
CA GLN A 65 -15.61 -0.74 12.10
C GLN A 65 -15.02 -1.98 12.78
N LEU A 66 -14.05 -2.66 12.14
CA LEU A 66 -13.48 -3.93 12.64
C LEU A 66 -12.96 -3.84 14.08
N GLY A 67 -12.28 -2.74 14.42
CA GLY A 67 -11.74 -2.51 15.77
C GLY A 67 -12.81 -2.35 16.86
N GLU A 68 -14.09 -2.20 16.52
CA GLU A 68 -15.21 -2.21 17.48
C GLU A 68 -15.97 -3.53 17.51
N THR A 69 -15.88 -4.34 16.44
CA THR A 69 -16.69 -5.55 16.30
C THR A 69 -15.94 -6.83 16.63
N GLU A 70 -14.60 -6.84 16.53
CA GLU A 70 -13.81 -8.05 16.77
C GLU A 70 -13.66 -8.38 18.27
N PRO A 71 -13.90 -9.65 18.68
CA PRO A 71 -13.52 -10.14 20.00
C PRO A 71 -12.00 -10.41 20.06
N GLY A 72 -11.32 -9.98 21.14
CA GLY A 72 -9.87 -10.21 21.31
C GLY A 72 -8.97 -9.19 20.61
N ARG A 73 -9.34 -7.90 20.66
CA ARG A 73 -8.68 -6.81 19.94
C ARG A 73 -7.21 -6.63 20.34
N THR A 74 -6.32 -6.57 19.36
CA THR A 74 -4.92 -6.18 19.55
C THR A 74 -4.76 -4.65 19.45
N ALA A 75 -3.70 -4.11 20.06
CA ALA A 75 -3.40 -2.67 19.98
C ALA A 75 -3.21 -2.20 18.52
N ALA A 76 -2.58 -3.02 17.67
CA ALA A 76 -2.39 -2.72 16.26
C ALA A 76 -3.72 -2.58 15.51
N ARG A 77 -4.69 -3.48 15.75
CA ARG A 77 -6.03 -3.41 15.15
C ARG A 77 -6.83 -2.19 15.62
N GLN A 78 -6.65 -1.78 16.87
CA GLN A 78 -7.23 -0.54 17.36
C GLN A 78 -6.66 0.69 16.62
N VAL A 79 -5.33 0.76 16.48
CA VAL A 79 -4.67 1.85 15.72
C VAL A 79 -5.12 1.85 14.26
N GLU A 80 -5.23 0.67 13.62
CA GLU A 80 -5.69 0.56 12.23
C GLU A 80 -7.11 1.12 12.07
N SER A 81 -8.02 0.75 12.97
CA SER A 81 -9.41 1.23 13.01
C SER A 81 -9.51 2.74 13.27
N GLU A 82 -8.74 3.27 14.23
CA GLU A 82 -8.68 4.72 14.52
C GLU A 82 -8.11 5.52 13.35
N ARG A 83 -7.08 5.00 12.66
CA ARG A 83 -6.52 5.63 11.47
C ARG A 83 -7.53 5.60 10.33
N ALA A 84 -8.23 4.48 10.13
CA ALA A 84 -9.26 4.37 9.10
C ALA A 84 -10.37 5.41 9.28
N ARG A 85 -10.86 5.60 10.52
CA ARG A 85 -11.84 6.67 10.83
C ARG A 85 -11.31 8.06 10.48
N ARG A 86 -10.06 8.37 10.84
CA ARG A 86 -9.42 9.66 10.52
C ARG A 86 -9.29 9.89 9.02
N ILE A 87 -8.95 8.86 8.25
CA ILE A 87 -8.87 8.96 6.78
C ILE A 87 -10.26 9.21 6.19
N LEU A 88 -11.30 8.49 6.64
CA LEU A 88 -12.68 8.70 6.21
C LEU A 88 -13.16 10.13 6.52
N GLU A 89 -12.87 10.64 7.71
CA GLU A 89 -13.21 12.01 8.09
C GLU A 89 -12.55 13.04 7.17
N ARG A 90 -11.26 12.88 6.85
CA ARG A 90 -10.55 13.75 5.90
C ARG A 90 -11.15 13.69 4.50
N ILE A 91 -11.55 12.50 4.04
CA ILE A 91 -12.24 12.32 2.76
C ILE A 91 -13.58 13.06 2.77
N ALA A 92 -14.43 12.80 3.78
CA ALA A 92 -15.76 13.37 3.89
C ALA A 92 -15.76 14.91 4.04
N THR A 93 -14.75 15.46 4.72
CA THR A 93 -14.58 16.91 4.91
C THR A 93 -13.82 17.60 3.77
N GLY A 94 -13.42 16.84 2.73
CA GLY A 94 -12.71 17.38 1.58
C GLY A 94 -11.24 17.75 1.84
N GLN A 95 -10.67 17.36 2.99
CA GLN A 95 -9.26 17.56 3.37
C GLN A 95 -8.33 16.58 2.65
N THR A 96 -8.38 16.61 1.32
CA THR A 96 -7.67 15.70 0.43
C THR A 96 -7.00 16.47 -0.70
N LEU A 97 -5.89 15.96 -1.22
CA LEU A 97 -5.16 16.57 -2.33
C LEU A 97 -5.51 15.87 -3.65
N THR A 98 -5.52 16.63 -4.76
CA THR A 98 -5.61 16.04 -6.10
C THR A 98 -4.21 15.76 -6.65
N ARG A 99 -4.09 14.83 -7.60
CA ARG A 99 -2.79 14.56 -8.25
C ARG A 99 -2.21 15.80 -8.94
N GLN A 100 -3.07 16.65 -9.50
CA GLN A 100 -2.63 17.89 -10.13
C GLN A 100 -2.16 18.91 -9.09
N SER A 101 -2.91 19.12 -7.99
CA SER A 101 -2.46 20.03 -6.93
C SER A 101 -1.13 19.58 -6.32
N VAL A 102 -0.93 18.27 -6.15
CA VAL A 102 0.35 17.72 -5.72
C VAL A 102 1.44 18.00 -6.75
N HIS A 103 1.21 17.69 -8.02
CA HIS A 103 2.19 17.89 -9.10
C HIS A 103 2.66 19.35 -9.20
N ASP A 104 1.75 20.30 -9.02
CA ASP A 104 2.04 21.72 -9.19
C ASP A 104 2.80 22.32 -8.00
N ASN A 105 2.66 21.73 -6.81
CA ASN A 105 3.34 22.18 -5.58
C ASN A 105 4.61 21.37 -5.27
N LEU A 106 4.83 20.23 -5.93
CA LEU A 106 6.07 19.47 -5.78
C LEU A 106 7.26 20.18 -6.46
N PRO A 107 8.46 20.16 -5.84
CA PRO A 107 9.69 20.61 -6.50
C PRO A 107 9.98 19.78 -7.76
N SER A 108 10.94 20.22 -8.58
CA SER A 108 11.28 19.55 -9.85
C SER A 108 12.09 18.25 -9.66
N GLU A 109 11.50 17.30 -8.96
CA GLU A 109 12.05 15.98 -8.65
C GLU A 109 11.17 14.86 -9.19
N THR A 110 11.74 13.66 -9.34
CA THR A 110 10.94 12.49 -9.70
C THR A 110 10.36 11.88 -8.43
N VAL A 111 9.05 12.05 -8.24
CA VAL A 111 8.30 11.56 -7.08
C VAL A 111 7.27 10.54 -7.54
N VAL A 112 7.36 9.35 -6.96
CA VAL A 112 6.50 8.22 -7.31
C VAL A 112 5.72 7.76 -6.08
N LEU A 113 4.40 7.61 -6.25
CA LEU A 113 3.52 7.00 -5.28
C LEU A 113 3.32 5.53 -5.60
N PHE A 114 3.40 4.69 -4.56
CA PHE A 114 3.04 3.28 -4.64
C PHE A 114 1.66 3.08 -4.02
N ARG A 115 0.72 2.57 -4.82
CA ARG A 115 -0.60 2.16 -4.32
C ARG A 115 -0.46 0.76 -3.72
N MET A 116 -0.34 0.73 -2.41
CA MET A 116 -0.15 -0.48 -1.61
C MET A 116 -1.50 -1.12 -1.32
N GLY A 117 -1.60 -2.42 -1.56
CA GLY A 117 -2.74 -3.22 -1.12
C GLY A 117 -2.71 -3.53 0.38
N PRO A 118 -3.66 -4.34 0.88
CA PRO A 118 -3.56 -4.90 2.22
C PRO A 118 -2.26 -5.69 2.38
N PRO A 119 -1.72 -5.81 3.62
CA PRO A 119 -0.58 -6.66 3.89
C PRO A 119 -0.79 -8.05 3.32
N ARG A 120 0.23 -8.58 2.64
CA ARG A 120 0.29 -9.97 2.18
C ARG A 120 1.72 -10.42 2.20
N LEU A 121 1.96 -11.69 2.51
CA LEU A 121 3.28 -12.25 2.30
C LEU A 121 3.62 -12.30 0.81
N TRP A 122 4.89 -12.03 0.49
CA TRP A 122 5.35 -12.10 -0.89
C TRP A 122 5.57 -13.56 -1.28
N GLY A 123 4.71 -14.07 -2.18
CA GLY A 123 4.71 -15.47 -2.59
C GLY A 123 6.06 -16.03 -3.07
N TYR A 124 6.97 -15.22 -3.63
CA TYR A 124 8.32 -15.67 -4.00
C TYR A 124 9.20 -15.99 -2.78
N ALA A 125 9.06 -15.22 -1.69
CA ALA A 125 9.73 -15.48 -0.42
C ALA A 125 9.06 -16.61 0.38
N VAL A 126 7.73 -16.77 0.26
CA VAL A 126 6.96 -17.85 0.91
C VAL A 126 7.17 -19.21 0.25
N ARG A 127 7.27 -19.27 -1.09
CA ARG A 127 7.59 -20.48 -1.88
C ARG A 127 8.90 -21.17 -1.51
N GLN A 128 9.72 -20.55 -0.67
CA GLN A 128 11.04 -21.06 -0.28
C GLN A 128 11.23 -21.15 1.24
N ARG A 129 10.17 -20.86 2.04
CA ARG A 129 10.22 -20.78 3.50
C ARG A 129 8.97 -21.41 4.12
N THR A 130 9.04 -22.68 4.47
CA THR A 130 8.06 -23.30 5.37
C THR A 130 8.46 -22.99 6.82
N PRO A 131 7.56 -22.46 7.67
CA PRO A 131 7.84 -22.29 9.11
C PRO A 131 8.22 -23.62 9.79
N ARG A 132 9.08 -23.58 10.82
CA ARG A 132 9.26 -24.74 11.72
C ARG A 132 7.90 -25.03 12.38
N ASN A 133 7.43 -26.28 12.26
CA ASN A 133 6.10 -26.76 12.69
C ASN A 133 4.91 -26.40 11.79
N ALA A 134 5.10 -25.94 10.55
CA ALA A 134 3.99 -25.78 9.59
C ALA A 134 3.14 -27.07 9.45
N GLY A 135 3.78 -28.24 9.56
CA GLY A 135 3.13 -29.57 9.64
C GLY A 135 2.06 -29.72 10.72
N ASN A 136 2.11 -28.92 11.79
CA ASN A 136 1.20 -29.03 12.94
C ASN A 136 -0.04 -28.13 12.82
N ALA A 137 -0.01 -27.11 11.95
CA ALA A 137 -1.12 -26.19 11.70
C ALA A 137 -1.93 -26.55 10.45
N LEU A 138 -1.42 -27.49 9.64
CA LEU A 138 -2.07 -27.92 8.41
C LEU A 138 -3.22 -28.88 8.73
N PRO A 139 -4.44 -28.63 8.21
CA PRO A 139 -5.51 -29.61 8.23
C PRO A 139 -5.05 -30.91 7.58
N ALA A 140 -5.49 -32.07 8.08
CA ALA A 140 -5.10 -33.39 7.58
C ALA A 140 -5.37 -33.61 6.06
N ARG A 141 -6.19 -32.74 5.45
CA ARG A 141 -6.36 -32.59 4.00
C ARG A 141 -6.56 -31.12 3.67
N VAL A 142 -5.70 -30.55 2.83
CA VAL A 142 -5.91 -29.27 2.17
C VAL A 142 -6.39 -29.53 0.73
N PRO A 143 -7.53 -28.97 0.28
CA PRO A 143 -7.98 -29.11 -1.11
C PRO A 143 -6.92 -28.57 -2.08
N ALA A 144 -6.73 -29.23 -3.22
CA ALA A 144 -5.83 -28.75 -4.26
C ALA A 144 -6.21 -27.33 -4.72
N ASP A 145 -5.20 -26.47 -4.88
CA ASP A 145 -5.36 -25.09 -5.33
C ASP A 145 -6.04 -25.04 -6.71
N PRO A 146 -7.20 -24.37 -6.86
CA PRO A 146 -7.87 -24.23 -8.15
C PRO A 146 -7.10 -23.34 -9.15
N THR A 147 -6.02 -22.67 -8.73
CA THR A 147 -5.25 -21.72 -9.55
C THR A 147 -4.01 -22.31 -10.25
N GLY A 148 -3.72 -23.60 -10.05
CA GLY A 148 -2.80 -24.37 -10.92
C GLY A 148 -1.72 -25.18 -10.19
N THR A 149 -1.00 -26.02 -10.93
CA THR A 149 0.00 -27.01 -10.45
C THR A 149 1.31 -26.43 -9.90
N TRP A 150 1.36 -25.13 -9.61
CA TRP A 150 2.60 -24.40 -9.33
C TRP A 150 2.77 -24.01 -7.85
N ALA A 151 1.91 -24.52 -6.97
CA ALA A 151 2.01 -24.36 -5.53
C ALA A 151 1.62 -25.67 -4.82
N SER A 152 2.31 -26.02 -3.74
CA SER A 152 1.90 -27.11 -2.86
C SER A 152 0.65 -26.69 -2.06
N PRO A 153 -0.19 -27.63 -1.60
CA PRO A 153 -1.35 -27.32 -0.76
C PRO A 153 -0.98 -26.53 0.52
N GLU A 154 0.21 -26.78 1.07
CA GLU A 154 0.77 -26.06 2.22
C GLU A 154 1.11 -24.61 1.90
N GLU A 155 1.65 -24.35 0.70
CA GLU A 155 1.94 -23.00 0.21
C GLU A 155 0.66 -22.20 -0.05
N ALA A 156 -0.39 -22.86 -0.56
CA ALA A 156 -1.71 -22.28 -0.74
C ALA A 156 -2.37 -21.92 0.60
N TRP A 157 -2.26 -22.81 1.61
CA TRP A 157 -2.79 -22.58 2.96
C TRP A 157 -2.08 -21.42 3.68
N LEU A 158 -0.74 -21.35 3.62
CA LEU A 158 0.03 -20.24 4.20
C LEU A 158 -0.30 -18.90 3.54
N GLY A 159 -0.51 -18.89 2.22
CA GLY A 159 -0.96 -17.70 1.48
C GLY A 159 -2.41 -17.28 1.78
N TRP A 160 -3.27 -18.21 2.24
CA TRP A 160 -4.65 -17.94 2.65
C TRP A 160 -4.78 -17.49 4.10
N HIS A 161 -3.87 -17.90 4.99
CA HIS A 161 -4.03 -17.73 6.44
C HIS A 161 -2.97 -16.86 7.13
N ILE A 162 -1.80 -16.64 6.52
CA ILE A 162 -0.80 -15.67 7.00
C ILE A 162 -0.89 -14.41 6.13
N THR A 163 -2.04 -13.75 6.20
CA THR A 163 -2.32 -12.52 5.44
C THR A 163 -2.25 -11.27 6.28
N ASP A 164 -2.19 -11.38 7.61
CA ASP A 164 -2.09 -10.21 8.48
C ASP A 164 -0.64 -9.90 8.86
N ALA A 165 -0.29 -8.63 8.78
CA ALA A 165 1.03 -8.15 9.19
C ALA A 165 1.26 -8.26 10.71
N SER A 166 0.17 -8.32 11.49
CA SER A 166 0.25 -8.45 12.96
C SER A 166 0.88 -9.76 13.42
N ASP A 167 0.90 -10.79 12.57
CA ASP A 167 1.31 -12.13 12.94
C ASP A 167 2.71 -12.47 12.38
N LEU A 168 3.41 -11.47 11.82
CA LEU A 168 4.75 -11.65 11.24
C LEU A 168 5.81 -11.97 12.29
N ASP A 169 5.61 -11.53 13.53
CA ASP A 169 6.49 -11.88 14.66
C ASP A 169 6.44 -13.40 14.97
N GLU A 170 5.41 -14.10 14.50
CA GLU A 170 5.29 -15.56 14.61
C GLU A 170 6.07 -16.29 13.50
N LEU A 171 6.53 -15.58 12.46
CA LEU A 171 7.33 -16.16 11.39
C LEU A 171 8.81 -16.20 11.77
N ALA A 172 9.47 -17.33 11.50
CA ALA A 172 10.92 -17.40 11.54
C ALA A 172 11.51 -16.59 10.38
N THR A 173 11.93 -15.36 10.66
CA THR A 173 12.47 -14.42 9.64
C THR A 173 13.94 -14.69 9.34
N VAL A 174 14.65 -15.43 10.20
CA VAL A 174 16.05 -15.84 10.03
C VAL A 174 16.13 -17.33 9.71
N VAL A 175 16.79 -17.66 8.59
CA VAL A 175 16.98 -19.05 8.14
C VAL A 175 18.46 -19.43 8.29
N PRO A 176 18.81 -20.45 9.10
CA PRO A 176 20.19 -20.91 9.25
C PRO A 176 20.82 -21.27 7.90
N GLY A 177 22.01 -20.74 7.61
CA GLY A 177 22.75 -21.00 6.38
C GLY A 177 22.38 -20.11 5.19
N VAL A 178 21.38 -19.21 5.32
CA VAL A 178 21.07 -18.20 4.29
C VAL A 178 21.71 -16.87 4.67
N LEU A 179 22.62 -16.38 3.82
CA LEU A 179 23.30 -15.10 3.99
C LEU A 179 22.30 -13.92 4.01
N HIS A 180 22.56 -12.92 4.86
CA HIS A 180 21.66 -11.76 5.09
C HIS A 180 21.47 -10.90 3.84
N ASP A 181 22.51 -10.87 3.02
CA ASP A 181 22.64 -10.19 1.75
C ASP A 181 21.91 -10.92 0.61
N ASN A 182 21.37 -12.12 0.83
CA ASN A 182 20.48 -12.77 -0.11
C ASN A 182 19.10 -12.07 -0.13
N ASP A 183 18.57 -11.81 -1.33
CA ASP A 183 17.26 -11.18 -1.58
C ASP A 183 16.11 -11.79 -0.77
N LEU A 184 16.22 -13.07 -0.45
CA LEU A 184 15.29 -13.83 0.39
C LEU A 184 15.03 -13.13 1.74
N ASN A 185 16.06 -12.55 2.35
CA ASN A 185 15.97 -11.85 3.62
C ASN A 185 15.51 -10.40 3.44
N ARG A 186 15.71 -9.81 2.25
CA ARG A 186 15.49 -8.38 2.03
C ARG A 186 14.01 -8.00 1.80
N ARG A 187 13.09 -8.92 1.52
CA ARG A 187 11.66 -8.57 1.42
C ARG A 187 10.77 -9.77 1.69
N LEU A 188 9.94 -9.72 2.74
CA LEU A 188 8.97 -10.77 3.06
C LEU A 188 7.51 -10.40 2.81
N ARG A 189 7.24 -9.10 2.73
CA ARG A 189 5.87 -8.56 2.73
C ARG A 189 5.63 -7.61 1.57
N LEU A 190 4.39 -7.63 1.08
CA LEU A 190 3.81 -6.65 0.17
C LEU A 190 2.64 -5.96 0.88
N GLY A 191 2.25 -4.79 0.37
CA GLY A 191 1.15 -4.03 0.97
C GLY A 191 1.56 -3.32 2.26
N MET A 192 0.58 -2.74 2.95
CA MET A 192 0.80 -2.07 4.24
C MET A 192 -0.48 -2.06 5.09
N SER A 193 -0.34 -2.15 6.40
CA SER A 193 -1.39 -1.86 7.38
C SER A 193 -1.48 -0.34 7.59
N LEU A 194 -2.63 0.15 8.09
CA LEU A 194 -2.72 1.53 8.58
C LEU A 194 -2.03 1.75 9.94
N SER A 195 -1.65 0.65 10.61
CA SER A 195 -0.91 0.65 11.86
C SER A 195 0.60 0.48 11.68
N ASP A 196 1.08 0.25 10.47
CA ASP A 196 2.50 -0.04 10.23
C ASP A 196 3.40 1.14 10.56
N GLY A 197 4.57 0.83 11.11
CA GLY A 197 5.69 1.76 11.26
C GLY A 197 6.45 2.04 9.95
N PRO A 198 7.35 3.04 9.95
CA PRO A 198 8.13 3.41 8.77
C PRO A 198 9.03 2.29 8.27
N ASP A 199 9.60 1.49 9.17
CA ASP A 199 10.36 0.27 8.91
C ASP A 199 9.56 -0.78 8.14
N GLN A 200 8.36 -1.11 8.62
CA GLN A 200 7.49 -2.11 8.00
C GLN A 200 7.02 -1.64 6.62
N VAL A 201 6.64 -0.36 6.51
CA VAL A 201 6.24 0.25 5.22
C VAL A 201 7.42 0.25 4.25
N TRP A 202 8.62 0.66 4.68
CA TRP A 202 9.84 0.62 3.87
C TRP A 202 10.14 -0.79 3.35
N SER A 203 10.17 -1.78 4.23
CA SER A 203 10.42 -3.17 3.86
C SER A 203 9.44 -3.67 2.80
N SER A 204 8.19 -3.21 2.86
CA SER A 204 7.16 -3.56 1.90
C SER A 204 7.29 -2.79 0.58
N ALA A 205 7.71 -1.53 0.65
CA ALA A 205 7.79 -0.61 -0.47
C ALA A 205 9.09 -0.68 -1.26
N ARG A 206 10.20 -1.17 -0.69
CA ARG A 206 11.51 -1.09 -1.34
C ARG A 206 11.73 -2.00 -2.56
N GLY A 207 10.85 -2.95 -2.84
CA GLY A 207 11.16 -4.02 -3.80
C GLY A 207 11.02 -3.69 -5.29
N HIS A 208 10.85 -4.72 -6.12
CA HIS A 208 11.02 -4.68 -7.59
C HIS A 208 9.89 -3.97 -8.35
N TRP A 209 10.04 -2.66 -8.57
CA TRP A 209 9.06 -1.84 -9.30
C TRP A 209 9.51 -1.52 -10.73
N SER A 210 8.54 -1.36 -11.63
CA SER A 210 8.77 -0.78 -12.96
C SER A 210 8.82 0.74 -12.88
N ILE A 211 9.88 1.25 -12.25
CA ILE A 211 10.21 2.67 -12.16
C ILE A 211 11.47 2.97 -12.96
N LYS A 212 11.89 4.23 -12.94
CA LYS A 212 13.19 4.62 -13.47
C LYS A 212 14.20 4.81 -12.34
N PRO A 213 15.49 4.54 -12.56
CA PRO A 213 16.51 4.69 -11.52
C PRO A 213 16.72 6.14 -11.08
N GLU A 214 16.30 7.15 -11.86
CA GLU A 214 16.30 8.55 -11.41
C GLU A 214 15.14 8.91 -10.44
N THR A 215 14.42 7.92 -9.90
CA THR A 215 13.35 8.17 -8.92
C THR A 215 13.96 8.50 -7.57
N THR A 216 13.85 9.77 -7.16
CA THR A 216 14.44 10.26 -5.90
C THR A 216 13.55 10.01 -4.71
N TYR A 217 12.22 10.05 -4.87
CA TYR A 217 11.28 9.88 -3.77
C TYR A 217 10.24 8.81 -4.07
N ILE A 218 10.02 7.94 -3.07
CA ILE A 218 8.92 6.98 -3.07
C ILE A 218 7.94 7.31 -1.95
N VAL A 219 6.65 7.15 -2.25
CA VAL A 219 5.54 7.51 -1.37
C VAL A 219 4.57 6.34 -1.31
N PRO A 220 4.76 5.38 -0.40
CA PRO A 220 3.80 4.30 -0.20
C PRO A 220 2.48 4.86 0.29
N SER A 221 1.38 4.34 -0.24
CA SER A 221 0.04 4.80 0.13
C SER A 221 -0.96 3.65 0.20
N ARG A 222 -1.91 3.74 1.12
CA ARG A 222 -3.08 2.84 1.19
C ARG A 222 -4.35 3.68 1.29
N TYR A 223 -5.33 3.39 0.44
CA TYR A 223 -6.54 4.21 0.30
C TYR A 223 -6.26 5.70 -0.03
N GLY A 224 -5.10 5.98 -0.65
CA GLY A 224 -4.61 7.34 -0.90
C GLY A 224 -3.92 8.03 0.27
N TRP A 225 -3.97 7.46 1.48
CA TRP A 225 -3.23 7.97 2.63
C TRP A 225 -1.74 7.64 2.52
N CYS A 226 -0.89 8.66 2.65
CA CYS A 226 0.56 8.59 2.50
C CYS A 226 1.23 8.79 3.87
N PRO A 227 1.52 7.72 4.64
CA PRO A 227 2.07 7.88 5.99
C PRO A 227 3.50 8.39 6.01
N TYR A 228 4.31 8.01 5.03
CA TYR A 228 5.76 8.20 5.03
C TYR A 228 6.24 8.55 3.63
N VAL A 229 7.26 9.40 3.56
CA VAL A 229 8.02 9.70 2.34
C VAL A 229 9.44 9.22 2.54
N PHE A 230 9.94 8.46 1.56
CA PHE A 230 11.31 7.97 1.58
C PHE A 230 12.11 8.60 0.44
N ARG A 231 13.31 9.09 0.77
CA ARG A 231 14.32 9.54 -0.18
C ARG A 231 15.24 8.37 -0.52
N ILE A 232 15.49 8.17 -1.80
CA ILE A 232 16.46 7.19 -2.29
C ILE A 232 17.70 7.97 -2.75
N PRO A 233 18.88 7.70 -2.18
CA PRO A 233 20.10 8.37 -2.62
C PRO A 233 20.49 7.93 -4.04
N ASP A 234 21.33 8.73 -4.69
CA ASP A 234 21.92 8.35 -5.99
C ASP A 234 22.66 7.02 -5.88
N GLY A 235 22.43 6.12 -6.84
CA GLY A 235 22.94 4.76 -6.81
C GLY A 235 22.26 3.82 -5.79
N GLY A 236 21.23 4.29 -5.07
CA GLY A 236 20.46 3.48 -4.13
C GLY A 236 19.51 2.46 -4.78
N TRP A 237 19.38 2.48 -6.11
CA TRP A 237 18.58 1.54 -6.88
C TRP A 237 19.44 0.44 -7.49
N ARG A 238 19.10 -0.81 -7.19
CA ARG A 238 19.59 -2.00 -7.91
C ARG A 238 18.59 -2.37 -9.00
N GLY A 239 19.07 -2.61 -10.21
CA GLY A 239 18.26 -3.07 -11.33
C GLY A 239 18.37 -4.58 -11.50
N ASP A 240 17.24 -5.27 -11.50
CA ASP A 240 17.14 -6.72 -11.66
C ASP A 240 16.39 -7.04 -12.97
N GLU A 241 16.94 -7.96 -13.76
CA GLU A 241 16.32 -8.40 -15.01
C GLU A 241 15.19 -9.40 -14.70
N PHE A 242 13.95 -9.01 -15.04
CA PHE A 242 12.79 -9.88 -14.90
C PHE A 242 12.34 -10.40 -16.27
N GLU A 243 12.25 -11.72 -16.39
CA GLU A 243 11.66 -12.44 -17.53
C GLU A 243 12.21 -11.97 -18.90
N GLY A 244 13.50 -11.62 -18.97
CA GLY A 244 14.23 -11.31 -20.21
C GLY A 244 13.81 -10.05 -20.98
N HIS A 245 12.89 -9.24 -20.43
CA HIS A 245 12.23 -8.17 -21.20
C HIS A 245 12.13 -6.81 -20.49
N ARG A 246 12.13 -6.77 -19.15
CA ARG A 246 12.02 -5.50 -18.39
C ARG A 246 12.83 -5.52 -17.10
N THR A 247 13.73 -4.55 -16.96
CA THR A 247 14.40 -4.26 -15.70
C THR A 247 13.39 -3.74 -14.67
N ARG A 248 13.43 -4.29 -13.47
CA ARG A 248 12.72 -3.76 -12.30
C ARG A 248 13.75 -3.29 -11.29
N TYR A 249 13.41 -2.27 -10.52
CA TYR A 249 14.34 -1.66 -9.58
C TYR A 249 13.90 -1.92 -8.15
N MET A 250 14.86 -2.29 -7.32
CA MET A 250 14.74 -2.44 -5.87
C MET A 250 15.62 -1.40 -5.19
N ALA A 251 15.07 -0.69 -4.20
CA ALA A 251 15.83 0.24 -3.38
C ALA A 251 16.60 -0.57 -2.33
N GLU A 252 17.92 -0.51 -2.39
CA GLU A 252 18.79 -1.17 -1.41
C GLU A 252 18.99 -0.31 -0.17
N ARG A 253 18.94 1.02 -0.33
CA ARG A 253 19.07 2.01 0.73
C ARG A 253 18.07 3.13 0.55
N GLY A 254 17.68 3.76 1.64
CA GLY A 254 16.84 4.94 1.62
C GLY A 254 16.77 5.61 2.99
N TYR A 255 16.14 6.77 3.01
CA TYR A 255 15.95 7.56 4.23
C TYR A 255 14.47 7.87 4.38
N TRP A 256 13.89 7.54 5.52
CA TRP A 256 12.62 8.13 5.92
C TRP A 256 12.87 9.60 6.29
N ILE A 257 12.08 10.51 5.72
CA ILE A 257 12.10 11.93 6.06
C ILE A 257 11.12 12.16 7.23
N ASP A 258 11.65 12.29 8.44
CA ASP A 258 10.89 12.56 9.66
C ASP A 258 10.66 14.08 9.75
N VAL A 259 9.57 14.53 9.11
CA VAL A 259 9.21 15.96 8.99
C VAL A 259 9.01 16.61 10.35
N ASP A 260 8.39 15.88 11.29
CA ASP A 260 8.04 16.41 12.61
C ASP A 260 9.29 16.74 13.44
N ASN A 261 10.38 15.99 13.23
CA ASN A 261 11.65 16.21 13.90
C ASN A 261 12.73 16.84 13.00
N GLY A 262 12.40 17.15 11.74
CA GLY A 262 13.33 17.76 10.78
C GLY A 262 14.61 16.96 10.54
N ARG A 263 14.51 15.63 10.47
CA ARG A 263 15.68 14.73 10.34
C ARG A 263 15.49 13.61 9.31
N LEU A 264 16.60 13.02 8.90
CA LEU A 264 16.60 11.79 8.12
C LEU A 264 16.82 10.59 9.04
N VAL A 265 16.00 9.55 8.86
CA VAL A 265 16.21 8.24 9.48
C VAL A 265 16.62 7.29 8.38
N GLU A 266 17.85 6.78 8.46
CA GLU A 266 18.36 5.80 7.52
C GLU A 266 17.62 4.47 7.69
N MET A 267 17.12 3.95 6.57
CA MET A 267 16.56 2.61 6.47
C MET A 267 17.69 1.67 6.04
N GLY A 268 18.50 1.28 7.03
CA GLY A 268 19.76 0.57 6.83
C GLY A 268 19.60 -0.90 6.39
N GLU A 269 20.66 -1.66 6.56
CA GLU A 269 20.66 -3.10 6.26
C GLU A 269 19.59 -3.87 7.05
N PRO A 270 19.14 -5.03 6.52
CA PRO A 270 18.36 -6.00 7.28
C PRO A 270 18.86 -6.20 8.72
N ASP A 271 17.94 -6.15 9.69
CA ASP A 271 18.24 -6.47 11.07
C ASP A 271 18.59 -7.97 11.19
N PRO A 272 19.75 -8.38 11.73
CA PRO A 272 20.09 -9.80 11.86
C PRO A 272 19.12 -10.58 12.75
N ASP A 273 18.46 -9.92 13.71
CA ASP A 273 17.49 -10.54 14.59
C ASP A 273 16.08 -10.53 13.99
N ASN A 274 15.84 -9.66 12.99
CA ASN A 274 14.59 -9.58 12.26
C ASN A 274 14.78 -9.20 10.78
N SER A 275 15.29 -10.14 9.99
CA SER A 275 15.89 -9.87 8.67
C SER A 275 15.00 -9.17 7.65
N TRP A 276 13.67 -9.16 7.84
CA TRP A 276 12.78 -8.44 6.95
C TRP A 276 12.66 -6.95 7.26
N LEU A 277 13.03 -6.50 8.45
CA LEU A 277 13.05 -5.08 8.84
C LEU A 277 14.44 -4.47 8.62
N PRO A 278 14.53 -3.18 8.28
CA PRO A 278 15.80 -2.47 8.31
C PRO A 278 16.20 -2.15 9.75
N ARG A 279 17.50 -2.02 10.00
CA ARG A 279 17.98 -1.26 11.15
C ARG A 279 17.75 0.23 10.90
N MET A 280 17.01 0.86 11.80
CA MET A 280 16.79 2.31 11.76
C MET A 280 17.82 3.04 12.59
N SER A 281 18.47 4.04 12.00
CA SER A 281 19.35 4.97 12.71
C SER A 281 19.10 6.39 12.22
N VAL A 282 19.17 7.37 13.13
CA VAL A 282 19.17 8.78 12.72
C VAL A 282 20.45 9.02 11.90
N SER A 283 20.29 9.57 10.70
CA SER A 283 21.41 9.88 9.83
C SER A 283 22.16 11.12 10.35
N ASP A 284 23.48 11.14 10.15
CA ASP A 284 24.28 12.35 10.34
C ASP A 284 24.02 13.40 9.25
N GLU A 285 23.41 12.99 8.13
CA GLU A 285 22.99 13.88 7.05
C GLU A 285 21.68 14.60 7.42
N ALA A 286 21.67 15.93 7.30
CA ALA A 286 20.46 16.72 7.46
C ALA A 286 19.56 16.62 6.22
N PRO A 287 18.23 16.63 6.36
CA PRO A 287 17.33 16.71 5.21
C PRO A 287 17.54 18.02 4.46
N THR A 288 17.54 17.96 3.14
CA THR A 288 17.60 19.16 2.30
C THR A 288 16.27 19.93 2.34
N GLU A 289 16.28 21.19 1.90
CA GLU A 289 15.03 21.96 1.73
C GLU A 289 14.05 21.25 0.79
N THR A 290 14.55 20.60 -0.27
CA THR A 290 13.75 19.79 -1.19
C THR A 290 13.12 18.59 -0.49
N ASP A 291 13.87 17.89 0.36
CA ASP A 291 13.35 16.76 1.14
C ASP A 291 12.19 17.19 2.03
N MET A 292 12.37 18.30 2.74
CA MET A 292 11.33 18.85 3.62
C MET A 292 10.12 19.36 2.83
N ALA A 293 10.31 19.94 1.64
CA ALA A 293 9.22 20.38 0.78
C ALA A 293 8.39 19.21 0.25
N VAL A 294 9.03 18.14 -0.24
CA VAL A 294 8.33 16.93 -0.71
C VAL A 294 7.61 16.25 0.45
N ALA A 295 8.30 16.02 1.55
CA ALA A 295 7.75 15.30 2.69
C ALA A 295 6.67 16.11 3.42
N GLY A 296 6.84 17.42 3.58
CA GLY A 296 5.82 18.30 4.18
C GLY A 296 4.54 18.40 3.37
N LEU A 297 4.62 18.27 2.04
CA LEU A 297 3.44 18.23 1.18
C LEU A 297 2.67 16.91 1.25
N LEU A 298 3.35 15.78 1.52
CA LEU A 298 2.78 14.44 1.31
C LEU A 298 2.59 13.62 2.59
N THR A 299 3.42 13.81 3.60
CA THR A 299 3.37 13.02 4.86
C THR A 299 2.03 13.24 5.56
N ASP A 300 1.41 12.13 5.95
CA ASP A 300 0.07 12.05 6.54
C ASP A 300 -1.03 12.76 5.71
N ARG A 301 -0.86 12.89 4.38
CA ARG A 301 -1.91 13.42 3.50
C ARG A 301 -2.71 12.31 2.83
N VAL A 302 -3.93 12.65 2.44
CA VAL A 302 -4.83 11.76 1.68
C VAL A 302 -4.96 12.30 0.26
N LEU A 303 -4.54 11.52 -0.72
CA LEU A 303 -4.59 11.84 -2.14
C LEU A 303 -5.79 11.17 -2.81
N ARG A 304 -6.49 11.90 -3.67
CA ARG A 304 -7.53 11.37 -4.56
C ARG A 304 -6.86 10.66 -5.74
N LEU A 305 -6.84 9.33 -5.71
CA LEU A 305 -6.10 8.50 -6.68
C LEU A 305 -6.95 7.91 -7.82
N GLY A 306 -8.29 7.87 -7.68
CA GLY A 306 -9.18 7.27 -8.68
C GLY A 306 -9.07 5.74 -8.83
N ALA A 307 -10.14 5.10 -9.28
CA ALA A 307 -10.18 3.72 -9.75
C ALA A 307 -9.46 3.47 -11.10
N ALA A 308 -9.14 4.52 -11.88
CA ALA A 308 -8.59 4.38 -13.24
C ALA A 308 -7.17 3.78 -13.30
N GLY A 309 -6.44 3.74 -12.18
CA GLY A 309 -5.09 3.19 -12.11
C GLY A 309 -5.07 1.76 -11.58
N LYS A 310 -5.17 0.75 -12.47
CA LYS A 310 -4.68 -0.62 -12.16
C LYS A 310 -3.15 -0.64 -11.94
N ASN A 311 -2.46 0.47 -12.20
CA ASN A 311 -1.03 0.58 -12.06
C ASN A 311 -0.66 0.85 -10.59
N PRO A 312 0.06 -0.05 -9.92
CA PRO A 312 0.49 0.16 -8.54
C PRO A 312 1.52 1.30 -8.42
N VAL A 313 2.09 1.77 -9.52
CA VAL A 313 3.09 2.84 -9.56
C VAL A 313 2.49 4.08 -10.24
N ILE A 314 2.33 5.15 -9.48
CA ILE A 314 1.74 6.42 -9.93
C ILE A 314 2.80 7.52 -9.86
N ARG A 315 3.11 8.17 -10.99
CA ARG A 315 3.99 9.34 -10.97
C ARG A 315 3.21 10.55 -10.46
N LEU A 316 3.73 11.17 -9.41
CA LEU A 316 3.23 12.44 -8.86
C LEU A 316 3.98 13.62 -9.49
N ARG A 317 5.27 13.45 -9.77
CA ARG A 317 6.12 14.41 -10.46
C ARG A 317 7.22 13.69 -11.24
N GLN A 318 7.68 14.29 -12.33
CA GLN A 318 8.84 13.82 -13.07
C GLN A 318 9.77 15.01 -13.33
N ARG A 319 11.06 14.87 -12.96
CA ARG A 319 12.06 15.91 -13.23
C ARG A 319 12.06 16.25 -14.72
N GLY A 320 11.96 17.56 -15.02
CA GLY A 320 11.99 18.09 -16.39
C GLY A 320 10.72 17.86 -17.22
N ARG A 321 9.60 17.38 -16.64
CA ARG A 321 8.35 17.15 -17.38
C ARG A 321 7.12 17.54 -16.56
N ARG A 322 6.17 18.22 -17.21
CA ARG A 322 4.80 18.36 -16.67
C ARG A 322 3.95 17.16 -17.04
N LEU A 323 3.27 16.59 -16.04
CA LEU A 323 2.38 15.44 -16.20
C LEU A 323 0.96 15.84 -16.57
N PHE A 324 0.57 17.07 -16.22
CA PHE A 324 -0.71 17.70 -16.47
C PHE A 324 -0.47 19.07 -17.12
#